data_AF-A0A0Q7SXL7-F1
#
_entry.id   AF-A0A0Q7SXL7-F1
#
_cell.length_a   1.000
_cell.length_b   1.000
_cell.length_c   1.000
_cell.angle_alpha   90.00
_cell.angle_beta   90.00
_cell.angle_gamma   90.00
#
_symmetry.space_group_name_H-M   'P 1'
#
loop_
_entity.id
_entity.type
_entity.pdbx_description
1 polymer ?
#
loop_
_entity_poly.entity_id
_entity_poly.type
_entity_poly.pdbx_seq_one_letter_code
_entity_poly.pdbx_strand_id
1 'polypeptide(L)'
;MRPRSWSLAALLGAIALCVGLTGIASADVSLGQSDSLARAAATDVVVFNVVKVRPLDGGEVASCRVFGRAIRAERGKRFRPRQSVRLTVPCATQGADASDATPKWVDREALVRSAHGRAFLGGDGGLIAYELYDLN
;
A
#
# COMPACT_ATOMS: atom_id res chain seq x y z
N MET A 1 32.48 49.45 -57.86
CA MET A 1 33.41 48.42 -58.39
C MET A 1 33.36 47.19 -57.47
N ARG A 2 33.38 45.97 -58.04
CA ARG A 2 33.62 44.64 -57.38
C ARG A 2 35.01 44.12 -57.86
N PRO A 3 35.57 42.93 -57.50
CA PRO A 3 35.18 41.80 -56.60
C PRO A 3 36.09 41.76 -55.34
N ARG A 4 36.31 40.71 -54.52
CA ARG A 4 36.07 39.23 -54.46
C ARG A 4 35.50 38.84 -53.07
N SER A 5 34.92 37.68 -52.74
CA SER A 5 34.81 36.30 -53.30
C SER A 5 35.96 35.30 -53.05
N TRP A 6 35.92 34.65 -51.89
CA TRP A 6 36.42 33.28 -51.59
C TRP A 6 35.61 32.79 -50.37
N SER A 7 35.23 31.53 -50.14
CA SER A 7 34.96 30.31 -50.90
C SER A 7 35.20 29.15 -49.92
N LEU A 8 34.25 28.22 -49.80
CA LEU A 8 34.44 26.82 -49.37
C LEU A 8 35.04 26.60 -47.95
N ALA A 9 34.26 26.14 -46.96
CA ALA A 9 33.71 24.79 -46.78
C ALA A 9 34.63 23.85 -45.97
N ALA A 10 34.01 22.85 -45.34
CA ALA A 10 34.56 21.96 -44.30
C ALA A 10 34.84 22.67 -42.95
N LEU A 11 34.71 22.01 -41.79
CA LEU A 11 34.50 20.58 -41.55
C LEU A 11 33.17 20.29 -40.85
N LEU A 12 32.50 19.19 -41.24
CA LEU A 12 31.55 18.51 -40.38
C LEU A 12 32.32 17.70 -39.33
N GLY A 13 31.98 17.90 -38.06
CA GLY A 13 32.41 17.12 -36.92
C GLY A 13 31.80 17.70 -35.65
N ALA A 14 31.37 16.92 -34.68
CA ALA A 14 31.29 15.46 -34.58
C ALA A 14 30.37 15.11 -33.39
N ILE A 15 30.05 13.81 -33.21
CA ILE A 15 29.63 13.21 -31.92
C ILE A 15 28.24 13.67 -31.38
N ALA A 16 27.43 12.86 -30.71
CA ALA A 16 27.18 11.42 -30.71
C ALA A 16 25.87 11.17 -29.93
N LEU A 17 25.41 9.92 -29.93
CA LEU A 17 24.66 9.24 -28.86
C LEU A 17 24.04 10.12 -27.74
N CYS A 18 22.71 10.16 -27.69
CA CYS A 18 21.92 9.55 -26.59
C CYS A 18 20.45 10.03 -26.66
N VAL A 19 19.67 9.50 -27.61
CA VAL A 19 18.22 9.40 -27.38
C VAL A 19 18.02 8.27 -26.39
N GLY A 20 18.22 8.59 -25.11
CA GLY A 20 17.81 7.74 -24.01
C GLY A 20 16.29 7.69 -24.04
N LEU A 21 15.75 6.62 -24.63
CA LEU A 21 14.35 6.27 -24.47
C LEU A 21 14.18 5.82 -23.01
N THR A 22 14.06 6.79 -22.09
CA THR A 22 13.62 6.53 -20.73
C THR A 22 12.19 6.02 -20.83
N GLY A 23 12.05 4.70 -20.90
CA GLY A 23 10.80 4.02 -20.70
C GLY A 23 10.28 4.46 -19.35
N ILE A 24 9.30 5.37 -19.37
CA ILE A 24 8.66 5.84 -18.15
C ILE A 24 7.88 4.63 -17.66
N ALA A 25 8.41 3.97 -16.64
CA ALA A 25 7.70 2.97 -15.86
C ALA A 25 6.59 3.69 -15.07
N SER A 26 5.55 4.10 -15.79
CA SER A 26 4.30 4.63 -15.26
C SER A 26 3.48 3.48 -14.67
N ALA A 27 4.01 2.86 -13.64
CA ALA A 27 3.38 1.80 -12.87
C ALA A 27 3.48 2.14 -11.37
N ASP A 28 2.38 1.94 -10.65
CA ASP A 28 2.27 1.85 -9.19
C ASP A 28 2.57 3.06 -8.29
N VAL A 29 3.19 4.15 -8.76
CA VAL A 29 3.45 5.34 -7.91
C VAL A 29 2.16 5.93 -7.33
N SER A 30 1.07 6.00 -8.12
CA SER A 30 -0.18 6.64 -7.69
C SER A 30 -0.97 5.83 -6.65
N LEU A 31 -0.97 4.50 -6.76
CA LEU A 31 -1.65 3.61 -5.80
C LEU A 31 -0.88 3.54 -4.47
N GLY A 32 0.45 3.39 -4.52
CA GLY A 32 1.28 3.37 -3.31
C GLY A 32 1.27 4.69 -2.54
N GLN A 33 1.21 5.82 -3.26
CA GLN A 33 1.12 7.15 -2.64
C GLN A 33 -0.27 7.38 -2.00
N SER A 34 -1.34 6.89 -2.62
CA SER A 34 -2.71 6.97 -2.07
C SER A 34 -2.84 6.18 -0.77
N ASP A 35 -2.36 4.93 -0.73
CA ASP A 35 -2.35 4.11 0.49
C ASP A 35 -1.49 4.76 1.60
N SER A 36 -0.38 5.41 1.22
CA SER A 36 0.52 6.09 2.17
C SER A 36 -0.13 7.33 2.78
N LEU A 37 -0.85 8.12 1.99
CA LEU A 37 -1.62 9.27 2.46
C LEU A 37 -2.80 8.85 3.34
N ALA A 38 -3.51 7.77 2.97
CA ALA A 38 -4.58 7.21 3.78
C ALA A 38 -4.07 6.75 5.16
N ARG A 39 -2.96 5.99 5.21
CA ARG A 39 -2.28 5.62 6.47
C ARG A 39 -1.82 6.86 7.26
N ALA A 40 -1.32 7.89 6.58
CA ALA A 40 -0.88 9.13 7.24
C ALA A 40 -2.05 9.87 7.90
N ALA A 41 -3.25 9.83 7.32
CA ALA A 41 -4.47 10.43 7.87
C ALA A 41 -5.10 9.65 9.05
N ALA A 42 -4.61 8.45 9.36
CA ALA A 42 -5.13 7.64 10.47
C ALA A 42 -4.98 8.36 11.83
N THR A 43 -6.08 8.41 12.60
CA THR A 43 -6.14 9.06 13.92
C THR A 43 -5.62 8.14 15.01
N ASP A 44 -5.99 6.86 14.98
CA ASP A 44 -5.43 5.82 15.84
C ASP A 44 -4.68 4.79 14.97
N VAL A 45 -3.55 4.29 15.49
CA VAL A 45 -2.82 3.15 14.92
C VAL A 45 -2.51 2.19 16.05
N VAL A 46 -2.93 0.94 15.91
CA VAL A 46 -2.82 -0.09 16.96
C VAL A 46 -2.13 -1.35 16.42
N VAL A 47 -1.16 -1.86 17.19
CA VAL A 47 -0.54 -3.17 16.96
C VAL A 47 -1.07 -4.14 18.01
N PHE A 48 -1.51 -5.32 17.59
CA PHE A 48 -2.24 -6.27 18.43
C PHE A 48 -1.92 -7.72 18.06
N ASN A 49 -2.03 -8.62 19.04
CA ASN A 49 -1.99 -10.06 18.81
C ASN A 49 -3.31 -10.48 18.17
N VAL A 50 -3.25 -11.16 17.03
CA VAL A 50 -4.41 -11.84 16.44
C VAL A 50 -4.71 -13.06 17.32
N VAL A 51 -5.96 -13.18 17.76
CA VAL A 51 -6.43 -14.29 18.61
C VAL A 51 -7.36 -15.20 17.83
N LYS A 52 -8.16 -14.64 16.92
CA LYS A 52 -9.14 -15.39 16.13
C LYS A 52 -9.57 -14.60 14.92
N VAL A 53 -9.76 -15.28 13.80
CA VAL A 53 -10.38 -14.74 12.59
C VAL A 53 -11.66 -15.52 12.31
N ARG A 54 -12.69 -14.81 11.85
CA ARG A 54 -13.97 -15.38 11.39
C ARG A 54 -14.36 -14.73 10.07
N PRO A 55 -14.36 -15.45 8.93
CA PRO A 55 -15.07 -15.00 7.74
C PRO A 55 -16.53 -14.69 8.10
N LEU A 56 -17.05 -13.59 7.59
CA LEU A 56 -18.47 -13.21 7.74
C LEU A 56 -19.29 -13.74 6.56
N ASP A 57 -18.70 -13.70 5.36
CA ASP A 57 -19.32 -14.13 4.11
C ASP A 57 -18.50 -15.24 3.45
N GLY A 58 -19.17 -16.11 2.68
CA GLY A 58 -18.53 -17.13 1.85
C GLY A 58 -18.37 -16.61 0.42
N GLY A 59 -17.16 -16.63 -0.10
CA GLY A 59 -16.82 -16.15 -1.44
C GLY A 59 -15.33 -15.93 -1.60
N GLU A 60 -14.91 -15.59 -2.82
CA GLU A 60 -13.53 -15.22 -3.15
C GLU A 60 -13.15 -13.96 -2.37
N VAL A 61 -13.82 -12.83 -2.62
CA VAL A 61 -13.73 -11.60 -1.81
C VAL A 61 -14.86 -11.56 -0.77
N ALA A 62 -14.55 -11.25 0.48
CA ALA A 62 -15.49 -11.23 1.61
C ALA A 62 -15.07 -10.24 2.71
N SER A 63 -15.86 -10.17 3.79
CA SER A 63 -15.43 -9.54 5.05
C SER A 63 -14.92 -10.56 6.07
N CYS A 64 -13.77 -10.30 6.70
CA CYS A 64 -13.24 -11.08 7.83
C CYS A 64 -13.34 -10.29 9.13
N ARG A 65 -13.91 -10.89 10.17
CA ARG A 65 -13.88 -10.33 11.53
C ARG A 65 -12.66 -10.84 12.28
N VAL A 66 -11.76 -9.92 12.59
CA VAL A 66 -10.52 -10.16 13.34
C VAL A 66 -10.76 -9.81 14.80
N PHE A 67 -10.41 -10.74 15.69
CA PHE A 67 -10.40 -10.56 17.14
C PHE A 67 -8.97 -10.63 17.63
N GLY A 68 -8.59 -9.72 18.53
CA GLY A 68 -7.24 -9.64 19.03
C GLY A 68 -7.11 -8.97 20.39
N ARG A 69 -5.87 -8.82 20.85
CA ARG A 69 -5.53 -8.08 22.08
C ARG A 69 -4.45 -7.05 21.76
N ALA A 70 -4.73 -5.78 22.00
CA ALA A 70 -3.80 -4.68 21.76
C ALA A 70 -2.48 -4.90 22.52
N ILE A 71 -1.36 -4.80 21.83
CA ILE A 71 -0.02 -4.76 22.43
C ILE A 71 0.26 -3.32 22.84
N ARG A 72 0.16 -2.41 21.87
CA ARG A 72 0.40 -0.96 22.02
C ARG A 72 -0.43 -0.17 21.00
N ALA A 73 -0.70 1.10 21.31
CA ALA A 73 -1.05 2.09 20.31
C ALA A 73 0.26 2.74 19.82
N GLU A 74 0.45 2.82 18.50
CA GLU A 74 1.52 3.61 17.87
C GLU A 74 1.08 5.05 17.62
N ARG A 75 -0.24 5.28 17.52
CA ARG A 75 -0.85 6.60 17.41
C ARG A 75 -2.22 6.61 18.09
N GLY A 76 -2.61 7.76 18.61
CA GLY A 76 -3.92 7.97 19.23
C GLY A 76 -4.01 7.41 20.65
N LYS A 77 -5.22 7.34 21.20
CA LYS A 77 -5.49 6.94 22.60
C LYS A 77 -6.68 5.98 22.74
N ARG A 78 -7.30 5.55 21.64
CA ARG A 78 -8.46 4.64 21.64
C ARG A 78 -8.15 3.24 22.17
N PHE A 79 -6.89 2.80 22.06
CA PHE A 79 -6.46 1.47 22.48
C PHE A 79 -5.42 1.52 23.60
N ARG A 80 -5.63 0.72 24.64
CA ARG A 80 -4.69 0.48 25.75
C ARG A 80 -4.10 -0.94 25.65
N PRO A 81 -2.87 -1.18 26.15
CA PRO A 81 -2.31 -2.52 26.22
C PRO A 81 -3.26 -3.54 26.87
N ARG A 82 -3.32 -4.74 26.30
CA ARG A 82 -4.21 -5.88 26.62
C ARG A 82 -5.72 -5.65 26.39
N GLN A 83 -6.16 -4.49 25.89
CA GLN A 83 -7.55 -4.25 25.51
C GLN A 83 -7.98 -5.17 24.35
N SER A 84 -9.23 -5.62 24.36
CA SER A 84 -9.81 -6.39 23.25
C SER A 84 -9.94 -5.55 21.99
N VAL A 85 -9.45 -6.06 20.87
CA VAL A 85 -9.57 -5.47 19.53
C VAL A 85 -10.57 -6.31 18.74
N ARG A 86 -11.50 -5.66 18.04
CA ARG A 86 -12.45 -6.29 17.12
C ARG A 86 -12.58 -5.43 15.87
N LEU A 87 -12.14 -5.96 14.74
CA LEU A 87 -12.13 -5.25 13.45
C LEU A 87 -12.90 -6.08 12.41
N THR A 88 -13.54 -5.40 11.46
CA THR A 88 -13.95 -6.00 10.20
C THR A 88 -12.93 -5.55 9.16
N VAL A 89 -12.31 -6.50 8.47
CA VAL A 89 -11.24 -6.30 7.49
C VAL A 89 -11.70 -6.93 6.18
N PRO A 90 -11.65 -6.24 5.02
CA PRO A 90 -11.90 -6.91 3.75
C PRO A 90 -10.84 -7.99 3.52
N CYS A 91 -11.26 -9.17 3.10
CA CYS A 91 -10.35 -10.30 2.91
C CYS A 91 -10.74 -11.15 1.70
N ALA A 92 -9.76 -11.58 0.92
CA ALA A 92 -9.99 -12.50 -0.19
C ALA A 92 -9.24 -13.82 0.00
N THR A 93 -9.72 -14.88 -0.64
CA THR A 93 -8.97 -16.15 -0.72
C THR A 93 -7.66 -15.97 -1.47
N GLN A 94 -6.64 -16.72 -1.07
CA GLN A 94 -5.34 -16.73 -1.74
C GLN A 94 -5.48 -16.91 -3.26
N GLY A 95 -4.84 -16.01 -4.03
CA GLY A 95 -4.83 -16.03 -5.50
C GLY A 95 -5.90 -15.16 -6.18
N ALA A 96 -6.76 -14.47 -5.42
CA ALA A 96 -7.68 -13.47 -5.97
C ALA A 96 -6.94 -12.28 -6.62
N ASP A 97 -7.57 -11.67 -7.63
CA ASP A 97 -7.02 -10.53 -8.39
C ASP A 97 -6.84 -9.27 -7.53
N ALA A 98 -5.78 -8.49 -7.85
CA ALA A 98 -5.32 -7.35 -7.06
C ALA A 98 -6.44 -6.37 -6.67
N SER A 99 -6.43 -5.95 -5.39
CA SER A 99 -7.47 -5.11 -4.81
C SER A 99 -7.39 -3.64 -5.24
N ASP A 100 -8.33 -3.21 -6.10
CA ASP A 100 -8.66 -1.79 -6.28
C ASP A 100 -9.53 -1.21 -5.13
N ALA A 101 -10.08 -2.07 -4.27
CA ALA A 101 -10.88 -1.62 -3.12
C ALA A 101 -10.05 -0.82 -2.10
N THR A 102 -10.70 0.13 -1.42
CA THR A 102 -10.11 0.92 -0.32
C THR A 102 -10.96 0.79 0.94
N PRO A 103 -10.44 0.25 2.06
CA PRO A 103 -9.14 -0.41 2.21
C PRO A 103 -8.98 -1.63 1.31
N LYS A 104 -7.72 -1.90 0.91
CA LYS A 104 -7.38 -3.10 0.15
C LYS A 104 -7.71 -4.36 0.95
N TRP A 105 -8.22 -5.38 0.27
CA TRP A 105 -8.43 -6.68 0.90
C TRP A 105 -7.09 -7.33 1.26
N VAL A 106 -7.08 -8.16 2.30
CA VAL A 106 -5.91 -8.97 2.70
C VAL A 106 -6.17 -10.46 2.50
N ASP A 107 -5.12 -11.22 2.20
CA ASP A 107 -5.21 -12.68 2.05
C ASP A 107 -5.80 -13.33 3.32
N ARG A 108 -6.89 -14.07 3.16
CA ARG A 108 -7.69 -14.65 4.24
C ARG A 108 -6.91 -15.73 4.99
N GLU A 109 -6.19 -16.56 4.26
CA GLU A 109 -5.42 -17.66 4.81
C GLU A 109 -4.21 -17.13 5.59
N ALA A 110 -3.54 -16.08 5.10
CA ALA A 110 -2.50 -15.33 5.78
C ALA A 110 -3.03 -14.57 7.01
N LEU A 111 -4.23 -14.00 6.93
CA LEU A 111 -4.90 -13.37 8.07
C LEU A 111 -5.21 -14.38 9.19
N VAL A 112 -5.56 -15.61 8.83
CA VAL A 112 -5.76 -16.73 9.79
C VAL A 112 -4.44 -17.21 10.41
N ARG A 113 -3.33 -17.24 9.65
CA ARG A 113 -2.01 -17.68 10.14
C ARG A 113 -1.24 -16.62 10.94
N SER A 114 -1.45 -15.33 10.64
CA SER A 114 -0.69 -14.23 11.22
C SER A 114 -0.87 -14.13 12.74
N ALA A 115 0.24 -14.00 13.45
CA ALA A 115 0.25 -13.81 14.90
C ALA A 115 -0.09 -12.37 15.31
N HIS A 116 0.19 -11.39 14.44
CA HIS A 116 0.17 -9.97 14.76
C HIS A 116 -0.49 -9.13 13.65
N GLY A 117 -1.39 -8.23 14.04
CA GLY A 117 -2.01 -7.27 13.13
C GLY A 117 -1.63 -5.84 13.47
N ARG A 118 -1.54 -4.98 12.46
CA ARG A 118 -1.57 -3.53 12.62
C ARG A 118 -2.77 -2.95 11.88
N ALA A 119 -3.52 -2.09 12.56
CA ALA A 119 -4.69 -1.42 12.00
C ALA A 119 -4.55 0.09 12.08
N PHE A 120 -4.88 0.75 10.98
CA PHE A 120 -4.95 2.20 10.81
C PHE A 120 -6.42 2.60 10.80
N LEU A 121 -6.80 3.51 11.70
CA LEU A 121 -8.20 3.79 12.01
C LEU A 121 -8.52 5.28 11.93
N GLY A 122 -9.69 5.60 11.38
CA GLY A 122 -10.24 6.95 11.34
C GLY A 122 -10.68 7.47 12.72
N GLY A 123 -11.00 8.76 12.79
CA GLY A 123 -11.52 9.39 14.02
C GLY A 123 -12.84 8.76 14.50
N ASP A 124 -13.64 8.20 13.60
CA ASP A 124 -14.84 7.40 13.84
C ASP A 124 -14.55 5.97 14.33
N GLY A 125 -13.37 5.43 14.01
CA GLY A 125 -12.98 4.04 14.25
C GLY A 125 -13.13 3.13 13.02
N GLY A 126 -13.44 3.69 11.84
CA GLY A 126 -13.44 2.99 10.57
C GLY A 126 -12.04 2.52 10.16
N LEU A 127 -11.95 1.38 9.49
CA LEU A 127 -10.68 0.82 9.02
C LEU A 127 -10.22 1.53 7.75
N ILE A 128 -9.03 2.14 7.81
CA ILE A 128 -8.39 2.83 6.67
C ILE A 128 -7.37 1.91 5.99
N ALA A 129 -6.63 1.12 6.77
CA ALA A 129 -5.70 0.12 6.25
C ALA A 129 -5.44 -0.97 7.30
N TYR A 130 -5.06 -2.15 6.83
CA TYR A 130 -4.68 -3.29 7.65
C TYR A 130 -3.38 -3.89 7.15
N GLU A 131 -2.50 -4.28 8.07
CA GLU A 131 -1.22 -4.92 7.76
C GLU A 131 -1.03 -6.17 8.61
N LEU A 132 -0.56 -7.23 7.96
CA LEU A 132 -0.17 -8.48 8.57
C LEU A 132 1.29 -8.39 9.01
N TYR A 133 1.56 -8.81 10.24
CA TYR A 133 2.89 -8.95 10.81
C TYR A 133 3.13 -10.42 11.17
N ASP A 134 4.37 -10.88 11.00
CA ASP A 134 4.81 -12.28 11.15
C ASP A 134 3.88 -13.28 10.46
N LEU A 135 4.15 -13.50 9.17
CA LEU A 135 3.65 -14.65 8.44
C LEU A 135 4.56 -15.85 8.76
N ASN A 136 4.20 -16.61 9.80
CA ASN A 136 4.73 -17.96 10.05
C ASN A 136 4.04 -19.00 9.15
#